data_AF-A0A3R7I8K6-F1
#
_entry.id   AF-A0A3R7I8K6-F1
#
_cell.length_a   1.000
_cell.length_b   1.000
_cell.length_c   1.000
_cell.angle_alpha   90.00
_cell.angle_beta   90.00
_cell.angle_gamma   90.00
#
_symmetry.space_group_name_H-M   'P 1'
#
loop_
_entity.id
_entity.type
_entity.pdbx_description
1 polymer ?
#
loop_
_entity_poly.entity_id
_entity_poly.type
_entity_poly.pdbx_seq_one_letter_code
_entity_poly.pdbx_strand_id
1 'polypeptide(L)' 'MSKPMSVGSLRVGGYIIVDGEPCRIVDLTKSKPGKHGAA' A
#
# COMPACT_ATOMS: atom_id res chain seq x y z
N MET A 1 5.77 -9.62 -13.73
CA MET A 1 4.31 -9.53 -13.93
C MET A 1 3.70 -8.96 -12.66
N SER A 2 2.97 -7.85 -12.72
CA SER A 2 2.30 -7.28 -11.55
C SER A 2 0.98 -8.02 -11.27
N LYS A 3 0.61 -8.13 -9.99
CA LYS A 3 -0.67 -8.73 -9.55
C LYS A 3 -1.45 -7.69 -8.73
N PRO A 4 -2.70 -7.37 -9.09
CA PRO A 4 -3.54 -6.52 -8.25
C PRO A 4 -3.75 -7.13 -6.86
N MET A 5 -3.62 -6.32 -5.82
CA MET A 5 -3.89 -6.70 -4.42
C MET A 5 -4.47 -5.49 -3.68
N SER A 6 -5.09 -5.72 -2.52
CA SER A 6 -5.63 -4.62 -1.71
C SER A 6 -4.51 -3.86 -1.01
N VAL A 7 -4.62 -2.54 -0.92
CA VAL A 7 -3.64 -1.67 -0.23
C VAL A 7 -3.44 -2.09 1.23
N GLY A 8 -4.52 -2.58 1.88
CA GLY A 8 -4.46 -3.07 3.26
C GLY A 8 -3.54 -4.29 3.48
N SER A 9 -3.26 -5.06 2.42
CA SER A 9 -2.41 -6.26 2.45
C SER A 9 -0.92 -5.99 2.21
N LEU A 10 -0.55 -4.75 1.89
CA LEU A 10 0.85 -4.35 1.69
C LEU A 10 1.66 -4.41 3.00
N ARG A 11 2.96 -4.68 2.88
CA ARG A 11 3.91 -4.79 4.00
C ARG A 11 5.24 -4.13 3.64
N VAL A 12 5.93 -3.58 4.64
CA VAL A 12 7.31 -3.08 4.50
C VAL A 12 8.21 -4.19 3.97
N GLY A 13 9.09 -3.85 3.04
CA GLY A 13 9.93 -4.80 2.30
C GLY A 13 9.27 -5.41 1.07
N GLY A 14 7.95 -5.29 0.92
CA GLY A 14 7.24 -5.66 -0.31
C GLY A 14 7.49 -4.68 -1.47
N TYR A 15 6.95 -5.01 -2.64
CA TYR A 15 7.04 -4.19 -3.86
C TYR A 15 5.66 -3.71 -4.32
N ILE A 16 5.62 -2.49 -4.83
CA ILE A 16 4.44 -1.87 -5.45
C ILE A 16 4.87 -1.13 -6.71
N ILE A 17 3.97 -1.01 -7.69
CA ILE A 17 4.19 -0.19 -8.88
C ILE A 17 3.62 1.20 -8.62
N VAL A 18 4.43 2.25 -8.75
CA VAL A 18 4.02 3.66 -8.67
C VAL A 18 4.42 4.32 -9.98
N ASP A 19 3.48 4.93 -10.69
CA ASP A 19 3.72 5.58 -11.99
C ASP A 19 4.42 4.70 -13.04
N GLY A 20 4.17 3.38 -12.99
CA GLY A 20 4.77 2.40 -13.89
C GLY A 20 6.13 1.84 -13.41
N GLU A 21 6.69 2.39 -12.34
CA GLU A 21 7.98 1.97 -11.80
C GLU A 21 7.84 1.04 -10.58
N PRO A 22 8.64 -0.03 -10.48
CA PRO A 22 8.66 -0.90 -9.31
C PRO A 22 9.43 -0.26 -8.15
N CYS A 23 8.75 -0.02 -7.04
CA CYS A 23 9.32 0.54 -5.83
C CYS A 23 9.27 -0.46 -4.67
N ARG A 24 10.28 -0.43 -3.80
CA ARG A 24 10.26 -1.16 -2.53
C ARG A 24 9.60 -0.31 -1.45
N ILE A 25 8.70 -0.90 -0.68
CA ILE A 25 8.05 -0.24 0.46
C ILE A 25 9.07 -0.15 1.59
N VAL A 26 9.54 1.06 1.91
CA VAL A 26 10.49 1.31 3.01
C VAL A 26 9.80 1.61 4.33
N ASP A 27 8.59 2.19 4.28
CA ASP A 27 7.74 2.48 5.44
C ASP A 27 6.26 2.42 5.04
N LEU A 28 5.36 2.20 6.01
CA LEU A 28 3.92 2.12 5.79
C LEU A 28 3.13 2.64 6.98
N THR A 29 2.37 3.72 6.78
CA THR A 29 1.44 4.29 7.76
C THR A 29 0.00 4.14 7.28
N LYS A 30 -0.94 3.90 8.21
CA LYS A 30 -2.39 3.84 7.95
C LYS A 30 -3.10 4.89 8.78
N SER A 31 -4.08 5.59 8.20
CA SER A 31 -4.83 6.65 8.88
C SER A 31 -6.34 6.41 8.79
N LYS A 32 -7.08 6.59 9.89
CA LYS A 32 -8.53 6.54 9.92
C LYS A 32 -9.10 7.90 10.38
N PRO A 33 -9.26 8.87 9.47
CA PRO A 33 -9.68 10.23 9.85
C PRO A 33 -11.14 10.32 10.32
N GLY A 34 -12.02 9.40 9.92
CA GLY A 34 -13.44 9.40 10.29
C GLY A 34 -13.84 8.29 11.27
N LYS A 35 -14.73 8.57 12.22
CA LYS A 35 -15.24 7.59 13.22
C LYS A 35 -15.82 6.33 12.58
N HIS A 36 -16.63 6.48 11.53
CA HIS A 36 -17.28 5.39 10.80
C HIS A 36 -16.63 5.10 9.43
N GLY A 37 -15.51 5.76 9.10
CA GLY A 37 -14.83 5.59 7.82
C GLY A 37 -13.98 4.32 7.74
N ALA A 38 -13.69 3.90 6.51
CA ALA A 38 -12.64 2.92 6.24
C ALA A 38 -11.25 3.56 6.41
N ALA A 39 -10.23 2.71 6.49
CA ALA A 39 -8.82 3.07 6.51
C ALA A 39 -8.07 2.24 5.47
#